data_AF-A0A2V8U8R4-F1
#
_entry.id   AF-A0A2V8U8R4-F1
#
_cell.length_a   1.000
_cell.length_b   1.000
_cell.length_c   1.000
_cell.angle_alpha   90.00
_cell.angle_beta   90.00
_cell.angle_gamma   90.00
#
_symmetry.space_group_name_H-M   'P 1'
#
loop_
_entity.id
_entity.type
_entity.pdbx_description
1 polymer ?
#
loop_
_entity_poly.entity_id
_entity_poly.type
_entity_poly.pdbx_seq_one_letter_code
_entity_poly.pdbx_strand_id
1 'polypeptide(L)' 'PENFAADLDAHTGDGKITVDLPVIASGSIGTAEVRGKLNGGGEKLILRTGDGAIRIVRL' A
#
# COMPACT_ATOMS: atom_id res chain seq x y z
N PRO A 1 1.35 12.91 -6.87
CA PRO A 1 0.22 13.86 -6.80
C PRO A 1 -0.39 13.86 -5.40
N GLU A 2 -0.60 15.03 -4.79
CA GLU A 2 -1.11 15.13 -3.41
C GLU A 2 -2.51 14.53 -3.24
N ASN A 3 -3.30 14.51 -4.31
CA ASN A 3 -4.66 13.99 -4.34
C ASN A 3 -4.75 12.61 -5.00
N PHE A 4 -3.65 11.83 -5.03
CA PHE A 4 -3.71 10.48 -5.57
C PHE A 4 -4.60 9.63 -4.67
N ALA A 5 -5.77 9.27 -5.18
CA ALA A 5 -6.78 8.49 -4.48
C ALA A 5 -6.89 7.12 -5.13
N ALA A 6 -6.72 6.08 -4.33
CA ALA A 6 -6.68 4.70 -4.82
C ALA A 6 -6.99 3.70 -3.72
N ASP A 7 -7.55 2.57 -4.13
CA ASP A 7 -7.67 1.37 -3.30
C ASP A 7 -6.35 0.60 -3.41
N LEU A 8 -5.57 0.60 -2.34
CA LEU A 8 -4.25 -0.02 -2.27
C LEU A 8 -4.38 -1.51 -1.93
N ASP A 9 -3.78 -2.38 -2.75
CA ASP A 9 -3.53 -3.80 -2.48
C ASP A 9 -2.03 -4.07 -2.72
N ALA A 10 -1.26 -4.14 -1.63
CA ALA A 10 0.17 -4.42 -1.68
C ALA A 10 0.47 -5.77 -1.02
N HIS A 11 1.28 -6.59 -1.68
CA HIS A 11 1.70 -7.90 -1.18
C HIS A 11 3.17 -8.19 -1.50
N THR A 12 3.86 -8.77 -0.54
CA THR A 12 5.23 -9.29 -0.68
C THR A 12 5.30 -10.71 -0.13
N GLY A 13 6.16 -11.57 -0.70
CA GLY A 13 6.37 -12.93 -0.20
C GLY A 13 7.25 -12.94 1.04
N ASP A 14 8.51 -12.53 0.87
CA ASP A 14 9.54 -12.59 1.92
C ASP A 14 9.97 -11.19 2.41
N GLY A 15 9.51 -10.14 1.73
CA GLY A 15 9.87 -8.77 2.04
C GLY A 15 9.02 -8.14 3.14
N LYS A 16 9.31 -6.86 3.40
CA LYS A 16 8.52 -6.02 4.31
C LYS A 16 7.80 -4.95 3.51
N ILE A 17 6.56 -4.65 3.91
CA ILE A 17 5.83 -3.49 3.40
C ILE A 17 5.96 -2.35 4.41
N THR A 18 6.36 -1.18 3.94
CA THR A 18 6.40 0.04 4.74
C THR A 18 5.66 1.15 4.01
N VAL A 19 4.76 1.84 4.71
CA VAL A 19 3.96 2.91 4.15
C VAL A 19 4.14 4.16 4.99
N ASP A 20 4.75 5.18 4.38
CA ASP A 20 5.08 6.47 5.00
C ASP A 20 4.05 7.55 4.60
N LEU A 21 2.83 7.14 4.29
CA LEU A 21 1.71 7.99 3.90
C LEU A 21 0.55 7.82 4.90
N PRO A 22 -0.27 8.86 5.13
CA PRO A 22 -1.53 8.71 5.83
C PRO A 22 -2.49 7.86 4.99
N VAL A 23 -2.47 6.54 5.20
CA VAL A 23 -3.44 5.60 4.63
C VAL A 23 -4.58 5.46 5.61
N ILE A 24 -5.82 5.61 5.15
CA ILE A 24 -6.96 5.11 5.93
C ILE A 24 -6.98 3.61 5.70
N ALA A 25 -6.37 2.88 6.64
CA ALA A 25 -6.38 1.43 6.66
C ALA A 25 -7.83 0.94 6.77
N SER A 26 -8.41 0.59 5.63
CA SER A 26 -9.70 -0.09 5.52
C SER A 26 -9.38 -1.51 5.06
N GLY A 27 -8.71 -2.26 5.94
CA GLY A 27 -8.16 -3.57 5.64
C GLY A 27 -7.09 -4.01 6.63
N SER A 28 -6.53 -5.20 6.39
CA SER A 28 -5.47 -5.78 7.20
C SER A 28 -4.12 -5.12 6.87
N ILE A 29 -3.42 -4.65 7.89
CA ILE A 29 -1.99 -4.30 7.82
C ILE A 29 -1.24 -5.47 8.46
N GLY A 30 -0.64 -6.32 7.63
CA GLY A 30 0.26 -7.38 8.02
C GLY A 30 1.69 -7.05 7.60
N THR A 31 2.65 -7.85 8.07
CA THR A 31 4.08 -7.70 7.73
C THR A 31 4.34 -7.81 6.22
N ALA A 32 3.54 -8.63 5.54
CA ALA A 32 3.68 -9.02 4.13
C ALA A 32 2.51 -8.58 3.24
N GLU A 33 1.48 -7.94 3.80
CA GLU A 33 0.29 -7.52 3.07
C GLU A 33 -0.28 -6.22 3.64
N VAL A 34 -0.62 -5.27 2.76
CA VAL A 34 -1.28 -4.02 3.14
C VAL A 34 -2.47 -3.78 2.22
N ARG A 35 -3.64 -3.63 2.83
CA ARG A 35 -4.86 -3.21 2.13
C ARG A 35 -5.45 -1.97 2.79
N GLY A 36 -5.80 -0.97 1.99
CA GLY A 36 -6.42 0.24 2.51
C GLY A 36 -6.76 1.26 1.43
N LYS A 37 -7.28 2.41 1.86
CA LYS A 37 -7.68 3.51 0.99
C LYS A 37 -6.74 4.69 1.15
N LEU A 38 -6.18 5.14 0.03
CA LEU A 38 -5.42 6.38 -0.06
C LEU A 38 -6.37 7.51 -0.46
N ASN A 39 -6.35 8.63 0.27
CA ASN A 39 -7.10 9.86 -0.04
C ASN A 39 -8.58 9.65 -0.43
N GLY A 40 -9.29 8.75 0.27
CA GLY A 40 -10.70 8.45 0.01
C GLY A 40 -10.97 7.20 -0.84
N GLY A 41 -9.93 6.55 -1.37
CA GLY A 41 -10.05 5.37 -2.22
C GLY A 41 -10.31 5.71 -3.69
N GLY A 42 -10.51 4.70 -4.54
CA GLY A 42 -10.74 4.93 -5.97
C GLY A 42 -10.34 3.75 -6.84
N GLU A 43 -9.57 4.03 -7.90
CA GLU A 43 -9.03 2.95 -8.75
C GLU A 43 -8.08 2.05 -7.96
N LYS A 44 -8.02 0.77 -8.36
CA LYS A 44 -7.16 -0.20 -7.69
C LYS A 44 -5.70 0.01 -8.07
N LEU A 45 -4.88 0.27 -7.05
CA LEU A 45 -3.43 0.20 -7.16
C LEU A 45 -2.95 -1.13 -6.58
N ILE A 46 -2.49 -2.03 -7.47
CA ILE A 46 -1.98 -3.35 -7.08
C ILE A 46 -0.46 -3.36 -7.15
N LEU A 47 0.18 -3.72 -6.04
CA LEU A 47 1.63 -3.87 -5.91
C LEU A 47 1.95 -5.30 -5.47
N ARG A 48 2.79 -6.00 -6.23
CA ARG A 48 3.19 -7.39 -5.95
C ARG A 48 4.70 -7.53 -6.09
N THR A 49 5.32 -8.24 -5.16
CA THR A 49 6.75 -8.61 -5.19
C THR A 49 6.95 -9.96 -4.52
N GLY A 50 7.95 -10.73 -4.93
CA GLY A 50 8.30 -12.02 -4.33
C GLY A 50 9.29 -11.82 -3.17
N ASP A 51 10.52 -11.45 -3.51
CA ASP A 51 11.61 -11.38 -2.52
C ASP A 51 11.85 -9.94 -2.01
N GLY A 52 11.39 -8.94 -2.76
CA GLY A 52 11.67 -7.52 -2.50
C GLY A 52 10.75 -6.86 -1.47
N ALA A 53 11.19 -5.74 -0.91
CA ALA A 53 10.38 -4.89 -0.05
C ALA A 53 9.53 -3.91 -0.87
N ILE A 54 8.32 -3.62 -0.39
CA ILE A 54 7.48 -2.54 -0.93
C ILE A 54 7.61 -1.35 0.00
N ARG A 55 8.00 -0.19 -0.56
CA ARG A 55 8.06 1.06 0.18
C ARG A 55 7.26 2.13 -0.52
N ILE A 56 6.22 2.61 0.16
CA ILE A 56 5.31 3.63 -0.38
C ILE A 56 5.61 4.93 0.36
N VAL A 57 6.14 5.92 -0.35
CA VAL A 57 6.60 7.20 0.20
C VAL A 57 5.99 8.38 -0.53
N ARG A 58 5.82 9.50 0.17
CA ARG A 58 5.62 10.82 -0.45
C ARG A 58 7.00 11.40 -0.79
N LEU A 59 7.20 11.83 -2.03
CA LEU A 59 8.33 12.68 -2.42
C LEU A 59 7.98 14.16 -2.22
#